data_AF-A0A8T5HAE7-F1
#
_entry.id   AF-A0A8T5HAE7-F1
#
_cell.length_a   1.000
_cell.length_b   1.000
_cell.length_c   1.000
_cell.angle_alpha   90.00
_cell.angle_beta   90.00
_cell.angle_gamma   90.00
#
_symmetry.space_group_name_H-M   'P 1'
#
loop_
_entity.id
_entity.type
_entity.pdbx_description
1 polymer ?
#
loop_
_entity_poly.entity_id
_entity_poly.type
_entity_poly.pdbx_seq_one_letter_code
_entity_poly.pdbx_strand_id
1 'polypeptide(L)'
;MKSLKHKVDEFLLKEIGIIPIISSYVIHTDYEAYCKKFKRDPKSESFFAVRGLVSHLRADSPSLAQNFLHEHYGHGLFCEYSKTGRRLWQYEQDLAGLEKQLLGVDKLPEDVVLNVSAHHPLIPDYLKLKKESERFFLENLDKYEGFAYWIEAWLGKKFNCGRGKFHN
;
A
#
# COMPACT_ATOMS: atom_id res chain seq x y z
N MET A 1 16.88 2.90 -6.95
CA MET A 1 15.44 3.18 -7.06
C MET A 1 15.09 4.45 -7.84
N LYS A 2 15.64 5.63 -7.51
CA LYS A 2 15.30 6.91 -8.18
C LYS A 2 15.37 6.88 -9.72
N SER A 3 16.39 6.24 -10.29
CA SER A 3 16.53 6.09 -11.75
C SER A 3 15.43 5.23 -12.38
N LEU A 4 15.00 4.17 -11.70
CA LEU A 4 13.90 3.32 -12.18
C LEU A 4 12.57 4.08 -12.13
N LYS A 5 12.26 4.73 -11.00
CA LYS A 5 11.05 5.53 -10.85
C LYS A 5 10.91 6.55 -11.97
N HIS A 6 11.94 7.35 -12.21
CA HIS A 6 11.92 8.38 -13.24
C HIS A 6 11.59 7.81 -14.63
N LYS A 7 12.26 6.71 -15.03
CA LYS A 7 12.01 6.06 -16.32
C LYS A 7 10.59 5.49 -16.44
N VAL A 8 10.07 4.91 -15.36
CA VAL A 8 8.71 4.37 -15.32
C VAL A 8 7.69 5.50 -15.37
N ASP A 9 7.89 6.58 -14.62
CA ASP A 9 7.00 7.75 -14.62
C ASP A 9 6.91 8.37 -16.02
N GLU A 10 8.05 8.63 -16.67
CA GLU A 10 8.09 9.16 -18.03
C GLU A 10 7.35 8.26 -19.02
N PHE A 11 7.54 6.94 -18.90
CA PHE A 11 6.86 5.97 -19.74
C PHE A 11 5.34 5.96 -19.49
N LEU A 12 4.89 5.89 -18.23
CA LEU A 12 3.46 5.85 -17.91
C LEU A 12 2.76 7.16 -18.28
N LEU A 13 3.39 8.32 -18.05
CA LEU A 13 2.87 9.60 -18.52
C LEU A 13 2.70 9.61 -20.04
N LYS A 14 3.65 9.05 -20.78
CA LYS A 14 3.57 8.99 -22.24
C LYS A 14 2.51 8.00 -22.73
N GLU A 15 2.43 6.81 -22.16
CA GLU A 15 1.60 5.72 -22.68
C GLU A 15 0.14 5.79 -22.20
N ILE A 16 -0.08 6.18 -20.95
CA ILE A 16 -1.40 6.16 -20.31
C ILE A 16 -1.78 7.47 -19.61
N GLY A 17 -0.90 8.47 -19.61
CA GLY A 17 -1.20 9.80 -19.08
C GLY A 17 -1.32 9.91 -17.56
N ILE A 18 -0.95 8.87 -16.81
CA ILE A 18 -1.08 8.84 -15.33
C ILE A 18 0.17 8.28 -14.67
N ILE A 19 0.47 8.78 -13.48
CA ILE A 19 1.50 8.28 -12.54
C ILE A 19 0.95 8.40 -11.12
N PRO A 20 1.52 7.71 -10.12
CA PRO A 20 1.21 8.00 -8.72
C PRO A 20 1.63 9.45 -8.40
N ILE A 21 0.67 10.25 -7.94
CA ILE A 21 0.87 11.66 -7.58
C ILE A 21 1.01 11.80 -6.07
N ILE A 22 0.15 11.09 -5.33
CA ILE A 22 0.09 11.17 -3.86
C ILE A 22 0.87 10.02 -3.24
N SER A 23 0.83 8.84 -3.85
CA SER A 23 1.49 7.68 -3.31
C SER A 23 3.00 7.91 -3.23
N SER A 24 3.60 7.41 -2.16
CA SER A 24 5.03 7.49 -1.91
C SER A 24 5.62 6.11 -1.63
N TYR A 25 6.91 6.04 -1.39
CA TYR A 25 7.57 4.80 -1.02
C TYR A 25 8.71 5.07 -0.04
N VAL A 26 8.95 4.10 0.84
CA VAL A 26 10.04 4.08 1.82
C VAL A 26 10.81 2.79 1.66
N ILE A 27 12.13 2.90 1.58
CA ILE A 27 13.05 1.74 1.54
C ILE A 27 13.68 1.62 2.93
N HIS A 28 13.47 0.48 3.58
CA HIS A 28 13.98 0.23 4.93
C HIS A 28 15.26 -0.60 4.87
N THR A 29 16.35 -0.05 5.42
CA THR A 29 17.61 -0.78 5.60
C THR A 29 17.55 -1.79 6.74
N ASP A 30 16.71 -1.52 7.75
CA ASP A 30 16.40 -2.43 8.86
C ASP A 30 14.90 -2.78 8.84
N TYR A 31 14.52 -3.56 7.81
CA TYR A 31 13.12 -3.91 7.57
C TYR A 31 12.56 -4.83 8.68
N GLU A 32 13.38 -5.68 9.27
CA GLU A 32 12.95 -6.57 10.36
C GLU A 32 12.62 -5.78 11.63
N ALA A 33 13.44 -4.80 12.02
CA ALA A 33 13.11 -3.94 13.16
C ALA A 33 11.86 -3.09 12.88
N TYR A 34 11.70 -2.58 11.65
CA TYR A 34 10.47 -1.92 11.22
C TYR A 34 9.26 -2.85 11.41
N CYS A 35 9.29 -4.06 10.84
CA CYS A 35 8.19 -5.02 10.97
C CYS A 35 7.89 -5.38 12.42
N LYS A 36 8.92 -5.60 13.26
CA LYS A 36 8.75 -5.88 14.68
C LYS A 36 8.08 -4.72 15.42
N LYS A 37 8.51 -3.48 15.18
CA LYS A 37 7.93 -2.28 15.78
C LYS A 37 6.44 -2.15 15.45
N PHE A 38 6.08 -2.50 14.23
CA PHE A 38 4.76 -2.29 13.66
C PHE A 38 3.91 -3.57 13.57
N LYS A 39 4.35 -4.66 14.23
CA LYS A 39 3.68 -5.98 14.26
C LYS A 39 3.32 -6.52 12.87
N ARG A 40 4.20 -6.30 11.89
CA ARG A 40 4.10 -6.85 10.53
C ARG A 40 4.92 -8.13 10.41
N ASP A 41 4.64 -8.93 9.40
CA ASP A 41 5.41 -10.14 9.12
C ASP A 41 6.83 -9.76 8.63
N PRO A 42 7.89 -10.12 9.37
CA PRO A 42 9.27 -9.83 8.93
C PRO A 42 9.69 -10.64 7.69
N LYS A 43 8.91 -11.68 7.32
CA LYS A 43 9.16 -12.47 6.10
C LYS A 43 8.60 -11.82 4.85
N SER A 44 7.71 -10.83 4.96
CA SER A 44 7.30 -10.08 3.77
C SER A 44 8.49 -9.28 3.25
N GLU A 45 8.55 -9.07 1.94
CA GLU A 45 9.60 -8.22 1.34
C GLU A 45 9.10 -6.80 1.05
N SER A 46 7.79 -6.61 1.13
CA SER A 46 7.11 -5.33 0.99
C SER A 46 5.66 -5.39 1.46
N PHE A 47 5.03 -4.22 1.54
CA PHE A 47 3.58 -4.05 1.53
C PHE A 47 3.20 -2.60 1.18
N PHE A 48 1.95 -2.40 0.77
CA PHE A 48 1.35 -1.08 0.56
C PHE A 48 0.42 -0.70 1.72
N ALA A 49 0.76 0.38 2.41
CA ALA A 49 -0.07 0.97 3.45
C ALA A 49 -1.12 1.89 2.81
N VAL A 50 -2.31 1.35 2.51
CA VAL A 50 -3.42 2.08 1.87
C VAL A 50 -3.71 3.41 2.56
N ARG A 51 -3.73 3.44 3.90
CA ARG A 51 -4.01 4.64 4.69
C ARG A 51 -3.12 5.83 4.36
N GLY A 52 -1.81 5.58 4.26
CA GLY A 52 -0.82 6.61 3.93
C GLY A 52 -0.52 6.72 2.43
N LEU A 53 -1.04 5.78 1.63
CA LEU A 53 -0.61 5.55 0.25
C LEU A 53 0.91 5.37 0.15
N VAL A 54 1.49 4.58 1.06
CA VAL A 54 2.94 4.40 1.16
C VAL A 54 3.31 2.95 0.87
N SER A 55 4.24 2.74 -0.07
CA SER A 55 4.87 1.44 -0.26
C SER A 55 6.06 1.29 0.68
N HIS A 56 6.07 0.25 1.50
CA HIS A 56 7.20 -0.08 2.37
C HIS A 56 7.99 -1.23 1.74
N LEU A 57 9.28 -1.01 1.51
CA LEU A 57 10.11 -1.93 0.73
C LEU A 57 11.34 -2.36 1.55
N ARG A 58 11.67 -3.64 1.50
CA ARG A 58 12.89 -4.20 2.08
C ARG A 58 14.11 -3.91 1.18
N ALA A 59 15.11 -3.18 1.69
CA ALA A 59 16.25 -2.69 0.90
C ALA A 59 17.13 -3.80 0.29
N ASP A 60 17.29 -4.91 1.01
CA ASP A 60 18.13 -6.06 0.65
C ASP A 60 17.36 -7.16 -0.11
N SER A 61 16.07 -6.96 -0.42
CA SER A 61 15.30 -7.94 -1.18
C SER A 61 15.86 -8.11 -2.60
N PRO A 62 16.07 -9.36 -3.07
CA PRO A 62 16.44 -9.62 -4.46
C PRO A 62 15.33 -9.21 -5.45
N SER A 63 14.09 -9.06 -4.97
CA SER A 63 12.91 -8.65 -5.71
C SER A 63 12.59 -7.16 -5.52
N LEU A 64 13.47 -6.35 -4.92
CA LEU A 64 13.20 -4.94 -4.57
C LEU A 64 12.61 -4.12 -5.74
N ALA A 65 13.11 -4.31 -6.97
CA ALA A 65 12.56 -3.62 -8.14
C ALA A 65 11.12 -4.07 -8.45
N GLN A 66 10.83 -5.36 -8.34
CA GLN A 66 9.49 -5.92 -8.59
C GLN A 66 8.52 -5.49 -7.50
N ASN A 67 8.92 -5.61 -6.24
CA ASN A 67 8.15 -5.13 -5.10
C ASN A 67 7.86 -3.62 -5.23
N PHE A 68 8.82 -2.82 -5.68
CA PHE A 68 8.56 -1.42 -5.99
C PHE A 68 7.50 -1.23 -7.08
N LEU A 69 7.55 -2.01 -8.17
CA LEU A 69 6.54 -1.93 -9.24
C LEU A 69 5.15 -2.36 -8.76
N HIS A 70 5.05 -3.48 -8.05
CA HIS A 70 3.80 -4.00 -7.49
C HIS A 70 3.17 -3.04 -6.49
N GLU A 71 3.96 -2.58 -5.51
CA GLU A 71 3.43 -1.82 -4.39
C GLU A 71 3.21 -0.34 -4.76
N HIS A 72 4.16 0.29 -5.43
CA HIS A 72 4.10 1.72 -5.71
C HIS A 72 3.26 2.04 -6.94
N TYR A 73 3.45 1.31 -8.03
CA TYR A 73 2.66 1.53 -9.24
C TYR A 73 1.39 0.70 -9.24
N GLY A 74 1.45 -0.57 -8.87
CA GLY A 74 0.27 -1.42 -8.82
C GLY A 74 -0.78 -0.90 -7.84
N HIS A 75 -0.51 -0.98 -6.55
CA HIS A 75 -1.48 -0.52 -5.55
C HIS A 75 -1.65 1.01 -5.52
N GLY A 76 -0.57 1.78 -5.70
CA GLY A 76 -0.65 3.24 -5.72
C GLY A 76 -1.55 3.79 -6.84
N LEU A 77 -1.33 3.39 -8.10
CA LEU A 77 -2.22 3.81 -9.20
C LEU A 77 -3.65 3.32 -9.00
N PHE A 78 -3.82 2.09 -8.50
CA PHE A 78 -5.15 1.56 -8.24
C PHE A 78 -5.90 2.42 -7.22
N CYS A 79 -5.26 2.75 -6.10
CA CYS A 79 -5.83 3.56 -5.03
C CYS A 79 -6.14 4.99 -5.47
N GLU A 80 -5.28 5.61 -6.28
CA GLU A 80 -5.49 6.99 -6.73
C GLU A 80 -6.55 7.09 -7.85
N TYR A 81 -6.50 6.20 -8.85
CA TYR A 81 -7.24 6.39 -10.10
C TYR A 81 -8.48 5.50 -10.26
N SER A 82 -8.58 4.37 -9.57
CA SER A 82 -9.78 3.53 -9.66
C SER A 82 -10.86 3.95 -8.66
N LYS A 83 -12.14 3.72 -9.01
CA LYS A 83 -13.27 3.96 -8.08
C LYS A 83 -13.15 3.08 -6.83
N THR A 84 -12.76 1.82 -7.02
CA THR A 84 -12.60 0.85 -5.93
C THR A 84 -11.45 1.24 -5.00
N GLY A 85 -10.29 1.56 -5.56
CA GLY A 85 -9.11 1.96 -4.81
C GLY A 85 -9.33 3.25 -4.01
N ARG A 86 -9.99 4.26 -4.60
CA ARG A 86 -10.38 5.47 -3.86
C ARG A 86 -11.33 5.17 -2.71
N ARG A 87 -12.25 4.20 -2.89
CA ARG A 87 -13.16 3.79 -1.82
C ARG A 87 -12.41 3.06 -0.69
N LEU A 88 -11.43 2.21 -1.01
CA LEU A 88 -10.55 1.59 -0.01
C LEU A 88 -9.79 2.66 0.79
N TRP A 89 -9.19 3.62 0.10
CA TRP A 89 -8.50 4.72 0.75
C TRP A 89 -9.43 5.55 1.65
N GLN A 90 -10.65 5.83 1.19
CA GLN A 90 -11.65 6.56 1.99
C GLN A 90 -12.02 5.80 3.26
N TYR A 91 -12.22 4.47 3.21
CA TYR A 91 -12.48 3.68 4.42
C TYR A 91 -11.34 3.82 5.44
N GLU A 92 -10.08 3.80 4.99
CA GLU A 92 -8.94 4.01 5.88
C GLU A 92 -8.90 5.42 6.47
N GLN A 93 -9.29 6.46 5.71
CA GLN A 93 -9.40 7.82 6.24
C GLN A 93 -10.54 7.96 7.25
N ASP A 94 -11.70 7.36 6.97
CA ASP A 94 -12.86 7.38 7.86
C ASP A 94 -12.56 6.64 9.17
N LEU A 95 -11.90 5.48 9.10
CA LEU A 95 -11.41 4.74 10.26
C LEU A 95 -10.41 5.57 11.07
N ALA A 96 -9.44 6.20 10.40
CA ALA A 96 -8.49 7.09 11.07
C ALA A 96 -9.20 8.27 11.76
N GLY A 97 -10.27 8.81 11.17
CA GLY A 97 -11.08 9.86 11.80
C GLY A 97 -11.70 9.42 13.13
N LEU A 98 -12.22 8.19 13.18
CA LEU A 98 -12.79 7.61 14.41
C LEU A 98 -11.70 7.24 15.42
N GLU A 99 -10.60 6.65 14.96
CA GLU A 99 -9.45 6.27 15.80
C GLU A 99 -8.85 7.49 16.52
N LYS A 100 -8.75 8.65 15.85
CA LYS A 100 -8.30 9.91 16.47
C LYS A 100 -9.21 10.35 17.61
N GLN A 101 -10.53 10.30 17.38
CA GLN A 101 -11.52 10.68 18.39
C GLN A 101 -11.51 9.71 19.57
N LEU A 102 -11.41 8.41 19.28
CA LEU A 102 -11.33 7.34 20.27
C LEU A 102 -10.10 7.46 21.18
N LEU A 103 -8.97 7.89 20.62
CA LEU A 103 -7.71 8.03 21.36
C LEU A 103 -7.48 9.44 21.92
N GLY A 104 -8.26 10.43 21.51
CA GLY A 104 -8.05 11.84 21.86
C GLY A 104 -6.73 12.39 21.31
N VAL A 105 -6.34 12.00 20.09
CA VAL A 105 -5.08 12.43 19.45
C VAL A 105 -5.32 13.12 18.11
N ASP A 106 -4.52 14.15 17.82
CA ASP A 106 -4.61 14.88 16.54
C ASP A 106 -3.96 14.11 15.37
N LYS A 107 -2.95 13.30 15.69
CA LYS A 107 -2.18 12.50 14.74
C LYS A 107 -2.18 11.04 15.17
N LEU A 108 -2.57 10.17 14.24
CA LEU A 108 -2.46 8.73 14.41
C LEU A 108 -1.11 8.26 13.84
N PRO A 109 -0.37 7.43 14.58
CA PRO A 109 0.66 6.58 13.99
C PRO A 109 0.10 5.73 12.84
N GLU A 110 0.95 5.34 11.88
CA GLU A 110 0.54 4.44 10.78
C GLU A 110 -0.03 3.11 11.29
N ASP A 111 0.52 2.57 12.38
CA ASP A 111 0.00 1.38 13.05
C ASP A 111 -0.47 1.72 14.45
N VAL A 112 -1.79 1.85 14.58
CA VAL A 112 -2.46 2.14 15.84
C VAL A 112 -3.00 0.85 16.42
N VAL A 113 -2.60 0.55 17.65
CA VAL A 113 -3.32 -0.41 18.49
C VAL A 113 -4.32 0.38 19.31
N LEU A 114 -5.60 0.23 19.00
CA LEU A 114 -6.66 0.82 19.80
C LEU A 114 -6.76 0.09 21.14
N ASN A 115 -6.45 0.80 22.22
CA ASN A 115 -6.72 0.36 23.58
C ASN A 115 -7.79 1.28 24.17
N VAL A 116 -9.05 0.95 23.90
CA VAL A 116 -10.21 1.79 24.16
C VAL A 116 -11.29 0.96 24.84
N SER A 117 -11.99 1.56 25.81
CA SER A 117 -13.06 0.88 26.53
C SER A 117 -14.15 0.42 25.57
N ALA A 118 -14.64 -0.81 25.75
CA ALA A 118 -15.77 -1.35 24.99
C ALA A 118 -17.06 -0.52 25.15
N HIS A 119 -17.15 0.31 26.20
CA HIS A 119 -18.28 1.20 26.46
C HIS A 119 -18.11 2.60 25.85
N HIS A 120 -17.02 2.87 25.12
CA HIS A 120 -16.85 4.18 24.52
C HIS A 120 -17.92 4.42 23.42
N PRO A 121 -18.60 5.59 23.40
CA PRO A 121 -19.76 5.83 22.52
C PRO A 121 -19.50 5.60 21.02
N LEU A 122 -18.28 5.83 20.56
CA LEU A 122 -17.87 5.66 19.15
C LEU A 122 -17.47 4.23 18.76
N ILE A 123 -17.42 3.27 19.69
CA ILE A 123 -17.00 1.89 19.41
C ILE A 123 -17.95 1.16 18.44
N PRO A 124 -19.29 1.25 18.60
CA PRO A 124 -20.21 0.62 17.67
C PRO A 124 -20.00 1.09 16.22
N ASP A 125 -19.81 2.39 16.02
CA ASP A 125 -19.58 2.98 14.70
C ASP A 125 -18.23 2.55 14.11
N TYR A 126 -17.18 2.54 14.92
CA TYR A 126 -15.86 2.05 14.51
C TYR A 126 -15.92 0.58 14.07
N LEU A 127 -16.53 -0.30 14.88
CA LEU A 127 -16.63 -1.73 14.56
C LEU A 127 -17.47 -1.98 13.31
N LYS A 128 -18.56 -1.23 13.14
CA LYS A 128 -19.38 -1.29 11.92
C LYS A 128 -18.56 -0.90 10.70
N LEU A 129 -17.89 0.25 10.74
CA LEU A 129 -17.08 0.74 9.63
C LEU A 129 -15.91 -0.21 9.31
N LYS A 130 -15.25 -0.76 10.33
CA LYS A 130 -14.18 -1.75 10.19
C LYS A 130 -14.66 -2.97 9.40
N LYS A 131 -15.80 -3.54 9.82
CA LYS A 131 -16.40 -4.71 9.16
C LYS A 131 -16.82 -4.41 7.71
N GLU A 132 -17.35 -3.21 7.46
CA GLU A 132 -17.71 -2.77 6.11
C GLU A 132 -16.48 -2.60 5.21
N SER A 133 -15.40 -2.02 5.74
CA SER A 133 -14.12 -1.89 5.05
C SER A 133 -13.51 -3.26 4.71
N GLU A 134 -13.43 -4.17 5.69
CA GLU A 134 -12.90 -5.52 5.51
C GLU A 134 -13.70 -6.31 4.46
N ARG A 135 -15.03 -6.26 4.53
CA ARG A 135 -15.90 -6.89 3.53
C ARG A 135 -15.65 -6.31 2.14
N PHE A 136 -15.63 -4.97 2.02
CA PHE A 136 -15.40 -4.31 0.74
C PHE A 136 -14.02 -4.65 0.14
N PHE A 137 -12.98 -4.75 0.98
CA PHE A 137 -11.66 -5.18 0.55
C PHE A 137 -11.68 -6.62 0.03
N LEU A 138 -12.25 -7.56 0.79
CA LEU A 138 -12.35 -8.96 0.38
C LEU A 138 -13.13 -9.14 -0.94
N GLU A 139 -14.23 -8.42 -1.12
CA GLU A 139 -15.04 -8.43 -2.35
C GLU A 139 -14.29 -7.87 -3.58
N ASN A 140 -13.19 -7.14 -3.37
CA ASN A 140 -12.41 -6.51 -4.43
C ASN A 140 -10.94 -6.93 -4.45
N LEU A 141 -10.58 -7.96 -3.67
CA LEU A 141 -9.21 -8.42 -3.52
C LEU A 141 -8.59 -8.79 -4.87
N ASP A 142 -9.31 -9.53 -5.70
CA ASP A 142 -8.85 -9.93 -7.04
C ASP A 142 -8.55 -8.73 -7.95
N LYS A 143 -9.30 -7.64 -7.82
CA LYS A 143 -9.06 -6.42 -8.60
C LYS A 143 -7.84 -5.67 -8.08
N TYR A 144 -7.71 -5.62 -6.76
CA TYR A 144 -6.64 -4.93 -6.06
C TYR A 144 -5.28 -5.59 -6.34
N GLU A 145 -5.18 -6.91 -6.11
CA GLU A 145 -3.97 -7.69 -6.39
C GLU A 145 -3.77 -7.95 -7.88
N GLY A 146 -4.84 -8.27 -8.61
CA GLY A 146 -4.75 -8.56 -10.05
C GLY A 146 -4.25 -7.38 -10.87
N PHE A 147 -4.67 -6.16 -10.53
CA PHE A 147 -4.12 -4.96 -11.16
C PHE A 147 -2.63 -4.77 -10.81
N ALA A 148 -2.25 -5.00 -9.56
CA ALA A 148 -0.87 -4.85 -9.12
C ALA A 148 0.07 -5.83 -9.83
N TYR A 149 -0.30 -7.11 -9.91
CA TYR A 149 0.45 -8.11 -10.67
C TYR A 149 0.51 -7.79 -12.17
N TRP A 150 -0.58 -7.29 -12.75
CA TRP A 150 -0.60 -6.90 -14.16
C TRP A 150 0.37 -5.74 -14.45
N ILE A 151 0.34 -4.69 -13.62
CA ILE A 151 1.28 -3.55 -13.72
C ILE A 151 2.72 -4.02 -13.50
N GLU A 152 2.96 -4.84 -12.46
CA GLU A 152 4.29 -5.39 -12.17
C GLU A 152 4.84 -6.15 -13.38
N ALA A 153 4.06 -7.06 -13.98
CA ALA A 153 4.48 -7.84 -15.12
C ALA A 153 4.75 -6.97 -16.36
N TRP A 154 3.87 -6.00 -16.63
CA TRP A 154 4.00 -5.11 -17.79
C TRP A 154 5.25 -4.24 -17.70
N LEU A 155 5.43 -3.57 -16.56
CA LEU A 155 6.58 -2.70 -16.33
C LEU A 155 7.87 -3.52 -16.13
N GLY A 156 7.78 -4.67 -15.46
CA GLY A 156 8.89 -5.59 -15.27
C GLY A 156 9.47 -6.06 -16.60
N LYS A 157 8.63 -6.44 -17.55
CA LYS A 157 9.05 -6.75 -18.93
C LYS A 157 9.65 -5.54 -19.63
N LYS A 158 9.04 -4.36 -19.51
CA LYS A 158 9.48 -3.14 -20.19
C LYS A 158 10.86 -2.66 -19.72
N PHE A 159 11.12 -2.76 -18.42
CA PHE A 159 12.32 -2.22 -17.78
C PHE A 159 13.32 -3.30 -17.35
N ASN A 160 13.12 -4.55 -17.80
CA ASN A 160 13.95 -5.70 -17.47
C ASN A 160 14.15 -5.88 -15.94
N CYS A 161 13.08 -5.68 -15.19
CA CYS A 161 13.01 -5.85 -13.75
C CYS A 161 12.28 -7.18 -13.45
N GLY A 162 12.97 -8.31 -13.65
CA GLY A 162 12.40 -9.66 -13.49
C GLY A 162 13.28 -10.57 -12.62
N ARG A 163 12.65 -11.56 -11.96
CA ARG A 163 13.32 -12.61 -11.15
C ARG A 163 14.31 -13.39 -11.99
N GLY A 164 15.59 -13.01 -11.90
CA GLY A 164 16.68 -13.76 -12.48
C GLY A 164 16.69 -13.78 -14.01
N LYS A 165 17.88 -13.69 -14.56
CA LYS A 165 18.12 -14.21 -15.90
C LYS A 165 17.83 -15.72 -15.85
N PHE A 166 16.72 -16.19 -16.41
CA PHE A 166 16.75 -17.51 -17.02
C PHE A 166 17.46 -17.31 -18.35
N HIS A 167 18.68 -17.84 -18.42
CA HIS A 167 19.41 -17.99 -19.66
C HIS A 167 18.56 -18.77 -20.67
N ASN A 168 18.70 -18.38 -21.94
CA ASN A 168 18.16 -19.03 -23.14
C ASN A 168 18.22 -20.56 -23.08
#